data_AF-A0A3S4W3B5-F1
#
_entry.id   AF-A0A3S4W3B5-F1
#
_cell.length_a   1.000
_cell.length_b   1.000
_cell.length_c   1.000
_cell.angle_alpha   90.00
_cell.angle_beta   90.00
_cell.angle_gamma   90.00
#
_symmetry.space_group_name_H-M   'P 1'
#
loop_
_entity.id
_entity.type
_entity.pdbx_description
1 polymer ?
#
loop_
_entity_poly.entity_id
_entity_poly.type
_entity_poly.pdbx_seq_one_letter_code
_entity_poly.pdbx_strand_id
1 'polypeptide(L)'
;MADPHIQSPMDSWDNITVMIYRTGFIIAAFSVLLLTWFPNEAEIAILIAATCCASSLHIYLKHFRLTFQFATWIGLVCSILGWHELALGGALVTLGGLCFKEYFVFVCRY
;
A
#
# COMPACT_ATOMS: atom_id res chain seq x y z
N MET A 1 4.45 -15.84 -4.27
CA MET A 1 5.19 -16.15 -3.03
C MET A 1 6.32 -17.08 -3.42
N ALA A 2 7.51 -16.93 -2.84
CA ALA A 2 8.55 -17.95 -2.97
C ALA A 2 8.06 -19.23 -2.30
N ASP A 3 8.58 -20.38 -2.75
CA ASP A 3 8.25 -21.71 -2.24
C ASP A 3 8.30 -21.74 -0.68
N PRO A 4 7.20 -22.12 0.01
CA PRO A 4 7.15 -22.16 1.47
C PRO A 4 8.22 -23.05 2.11
N HIS A 5 8.78 -24.00 1.35
CA HIS A 5 9.78 -24.94 1.84
C HIS A 5 11.21 -24.42 1.83
N ILE A 6 11.47 -23.24 1.24
CA ILE A 6 12.80 -22.61 1.21
C ILE A 6 12.70 -21.23 1.86
N GLN A 7 13.12 -21.15 3.13
CA GLN A 7 13.25 -19.88 3.85
C GLN A 7 14.66 -19.34 3.62
N SER A 8 14.79 -18.33 2.78
CA SER A 8 16.04 -17.57 2.66
C SER A 8 16.27 -16.76 3.94
N PRO A 9 17.51 -16.65 4.45
CA PRO A 9 17.79 -15.76 5.58
C PRO A 9 17.39 -14.32 5.21
N MET A 10 16.57 -13.70 6.06
CA MET A 10 16.09 -12.33 5.87
C MET A 10 17.18 -11.34 6.28
N ASP A 11 17.58 -10.48 5.35
CA ASP A 11 18.48 -9.36 5.60
C ASP A 11 17.80 -8.28 6.46
N SER A 12 18.58 -7.50 7.20
CA SER A 12 18.06 -6.40 8.03
C SER A 12 17.22 -5.39 7.22
N TRP A 13 17.55 -5.18 5.95
CA TRP A 13 16.79 -4.32 5.04
C TRP A 13 15.41 -4.86 4.72
N ASP A 14 15.26 -6.18 4.61
CA ASP A 14 13.98 -6.82 4.34
C ASP A 14 13.07 -6.77 5.57
N ASN A 15 13.65 -6.83 6.78
CA ASN A 15 12.90 -6.58 8.01
C ASN A 15 12.33 -5.16 8.08
N ILE A 16 13.08 -4.15 7.65
CA ILE A 16 12.64 -2.75 7.67
C ILE A 16 11.50 -2.54 6.67
N THR A 17 11.63 -3.05 5.45
CA THR A 17 10.58 -2.92 4.41
C THR A 17 9.29 -3.63 4.84
N VAL A 18 9.39 -4.80 5.46
CA VAL A 18 8.23 -5.52 6.03
C VAL A 18 7.57 -4.73 7.15
N MET A 19 8.34 -4.11 8.05
CA MET A 19 7.77 -3.25 9.09
C MET A 19 7.05 -2.03 8.49
N ILE A 20 7.67 -1.33 7.54
CA ILE A 20 7.07 -0.17 6.85
C ILE A 20 5.78 -0.57 6.13
N TYR A 21 5.78 -1.71 5.45
CA TYR A 21 4.59 -2.23 4.77
C TYR A 21 3.44 -2.47 5.76
N ARG A 22 3.71 -3.13 6.89
CA ARG A 22 2.69 -3.44 7.91
C ARG A 22 2.18 -2.19 8.62
N THR A 23 3.07 -1.26 9.00
CA THR A 23 2.65 -0.01 9.64
C THR A 23 1.87 0.87 8.68
N GLY A 24 2.19 0.84 7.38
CA GLY A 24 1.43 1.50 6.32
C GLY A 24 -0.06 1.12 6.32
N PHE A 25 -0.40 -0.16 6.45
CA PHE A 25 -1.81 -0.57 6.54
C PHE A 25 -2.51 -0.09 7.82
N ILE A 26 -1.80 -0.09 8.94
CA ILE A 26 -2.36 0.41 10.21
C ILE A 26 -2.70 1.88 10.06
N ILE A 27 -1.77 2.68 9.52
CA ILE A 27 -1.99 4.10 9.25
C ILE A 27 -3.17 4.26 8.28
N ALA A 28 -3.19 3.54 7.16
CA ALA A 28 -4.29 3.59 6.19
C ALA A 28 -5.67 3.32 6.82
N ALA A 29 -5.78 2.31 7.68
CA ALA A 29 -7.04 1.97 8.33
C ALA A 29 -7.53 3.10 9.26
N PHE A 30 -6.63 3.68 10.06
CA PHE A 30 -6.96 4.83 10.90
C PHE A 30 -7.30 6.07 10.07
N SER A 31 -6.57 6.34 8.99
CA SER A 31 -6.81 7.50 8.14
C SER A 31 -8.16 7.41 7.40
N VAL A 32 -8.57 6.22 6.95
CA VAL A 32 -9.90 6.01 6.36
C VAL A 32 -11.01 6.27 7.37
N LEU A 33 -10.83 5.89 8.65
CA LEU A 33 -11.79 6.23 9.70
C LEU A 33 -11.84 7.74 9.96
N LEU A 34 -10.68 8.41 9.97
CA LEU A 34 -10.58 9.86 10.18
C LEU A 34 -11.14 10.69 9.02
N LEU A 35 -11.33 10.10 7.84
CA LEU A 35 -11.83 10.79 6.64
C LEU A 35 -13.18 11.50 6.87
N THR A 36 -14.03 10.93 7.74
CA THR A 36 -15.35 11.51 8.06
C THR A 36 -15.25 12.82 8.88
N TRP A 37 -14.21 12.96 9.70
CA TRP A 37 -14.05 14.11 10.60
C TRP A 37 -13.05 15.16 10.07
N PHE A 38 -11.95 14.70 9.46
CA PHE A 38 -10.85 15.57 9.00
C PHE A 38 -10.40 15.15 7.60
N PRO A 39 -11.13 15.54 6.53
CA PRO A 39 -10.88 15.02 5.19
C PRO A 39 -9.49 15.38 4.63
N ASN A 40 -9.02 16.61 4.84
CA ASN A 40 -7.72 17.07 4.32
C ASN A 40 -6.53 16.33 4.97
N GLU A 41 -6.54 16.22 6.30
CA GLU A 41 -5.47 15.53 7.03
C GLU A 41 -5.49 14.02 6.78
N ALA A 42 -6.71 13.44 6.67
CA ALA A 42 -6.89 12.04 6.35
C ALA A 42 -6.38 11.70 4.95
N GLU A 43 -6.62 12.55 3.95
CA GLU A 43 -6.11 12.34 2.60
C GLU A 43 -4.58 12.28 2.56
N ILE A 44 -3.91 13.23 3.22
CA ILE A 44 -2.45 13.26 3.30
C ILE A 44 -1.93 11.99 3.99
N ALA A 45 -2.56 11.57 5.08
CA ALA A 45 -2.18 10.36 5.79
C ALA A 45 -2.43 9.09 4.95
N ILE A 46 -3.51 9.03 4.17
CA ILE A 46 -3.79 7.94 3.21
C ILE A 46 -2.71 7.90 2.11
N LEU A 47 -2.30 9.05 1.57
CA LEU A 47 -1.25 9.14 0.54
C LEU A 47 0.11 8.69 1.08
N ILE A 48 0.46 9.08 2.31
CA ILE A 48 1.69 8.63 2.98
C ILE A 48 1.64 7.11 3.18
N ALA A 49 0.53 6.58 3.70
CA ALA A 49 0.35 5.15 3.89
C ALA A 49 0.45 4.36 2.57
N ALA A 50 -0.22 4.82 1.52
CA ALA A 50 -0.13 4.23 0.18
C ALA A 50 1.30 4.24 -0.37
N THR A 51 2.05 5.33 -0.14
CA THR A 51 3.44 5.47 -0.57
C THR A 51 4.36 4.49 0.17
N CYS A 52 4.20 4.34 1.48
CA CYS A 52 4.92 3.35 2.29
C CYS A 52 4.62 1.91 1.84
N CYS A 53 3.36 1.62 1.50
CA CYS A 53 2.96 0.31 1.00
C CYS A 53 3.51 0.04 -0.42
N ALA A 54 3.51 1.04 -1.30
CA ALA A 54 3.99 0.93 -2.67
C ALA A 54 5.52 0.82 -2.76
N SER A 55 6.27 1.49 -1.87
CA SER A 55 7.73 1.44 -1.85
C SER A 55 8.28 0.09 -1.39
N SER A 56 7.61 -0.54 -0.42
CA SER A 56 7.98 -1.85 0.13
C SER A 56 7.31 -3.03 -0.60
N LEU A 57 6.71 -2.79 -1.76
CA LEU A 57 5.92 -3.77 -2.51
C LEU A 57 6.77 -4.81 -3.25
N HIS A 58 6.90 -6.01 -2.70
CA HIS A 58 7.43 -7.18 -3.41
C HIS A 58 6.31 -8.10 -3.91
N ILE A 59 5.76 -7.82 -5.10
CA ILE A 59 4.87 -8.73 -5.86
C ILE A 59 5.66 -9.44 -6.95
N TYR A 60 5.55 -10.77 -7.04
CA TYR A 60 6.29 -11.59 -8.01
C TYR A 60 5.94 -11.26 -9.47
N LEU A 61 4.66 -11.00 -9.76
CA LEU A 61 4.23 -10.53 -11.08
C LEU A 61 4.61 -9.06 -11.32
N LYS A 62 5.54 -8.84 -12.25
CA LYS A 62 6.07 -7.52 -12.62
C LYS A 62 4.98 -6.52 -13.05
N HIS A 63 3.97 -6.97 -13.79
CA HIS A 63 2.88 -6.11 -14.27
C HIS A 63 2.08 -5.51 -13.11
N PHE A 64 1.59 -6.35 -12.20
CA PHE A 64 0.83 -5.88 -11.04
C PHE A 64 1.64 -4.96 -10.13
N ARG A 65 2.93 -5.26 -9.92
CA ARG A 65 3.84 -4.39 -9.16
C ARG A 65 3.87 -2.98 -9.74
N LEU A 66 4.11 -2.87 -11.05
CA LEU A 66 4.16 -1.57 -11.74
C LEU A 66 2.81 -0.86 -11.70
N THR A 67 1.70 -1.55 -11.92
CA THR A 67 0.37 -0.93 -11.88
C THR A 67 0.08 -0.26 -10.54
N PHE A 68 0.35 -0.94 -9.42
CA PHE A 68 0.16 -0.34 -8.11
C PHE A 68 1.13 0.81 -7.87
N GLN A 69 2.42 0.62 -8.16
CA GLN A 69 3.40 1.68 -7.95
C GLN A 69 3.05 2.93 -8.77
N PHE A 70 2.70 2.79 -10.05
CA PHE A 70 2.26 3.91 -10.89
C PHE A 70 0.94 4.51 -10.43
N ALA A 71 -0.02 3.73 -9.93
CA ALA A 71 -1.25 4.28 -9.37
C ALA A 71 -0.99 5.18 -8.15
N THR A 72 -0.06 4.81 -7.26
CA THR A 72 0.36 5.68 -6.14
C THR A 72 1.08 6.93 -6.64
N TRP A 73 2.00 6.79 -7.60
CA TRP A 73 2.72 7.94 -8.17
C TRP A 73 1.80 8.92 -8.88
N ILE A 74 0.84 8.43 -9.68
CA ILE A 74 -0.18 9.26 -10.33
C ILE A 74 -1.04 9.93 -9.24
N GLY A 75 -1.43 9.22 -8.19
CA GLY A 75 -2.16 9.79 -7.05
C GLY A 75 -1.41 10.93 -6.37
N LEU A 76 -0.09 10.80 -6.14
CA LEU A 76 0.76 11.86 -5.60
C LEU A 76 0.85 13.07 -6.53
N VAL A 77 0.99 12.85 -7.83
CA VAL A 77 0.99 13.94 -8.82
C VAL A 77 -0.36 14.66 -8.82
N CYS A 78 -1.47 13.92 -8.77
CA CYS A 78 -2.81 14.50 -8.66
C CYS A 78 -2.99 15.32 -7.38
N SER A 79 -2.41 14.89 -6.26
CA SER A 79 -2.42 15.64 -4.99
C SER A 79 -1.69 16.98 -5.14
N ILE A 80 -0.52 17.00 -5.77
CA ILE A 80 0.26 18.24 -6.02
C ILE A 80 -0.49 19.20 -6.95
N LEU A 81 -1.25 18.67 -7.91
CA LEU A 81 -2.07 19.46 -8.84
C LEU A 81 -3.38 19.96 -8.22
N GLY A 82 -3.68 19.60 -6.96
CA GLY A 82 -4.92 19.98 -6.26
C GLY A 82 -6.14 19.13 -6.64
N TRP A 83 -5.95 18.01 -7.33
CA TRP A 83 -7.01 17.05 -7.66
C TRP A 83 -7.16 15.97 -6.59
N HIS A 84 -7.66 16.39 -5.43
CA HIS A 84 -7.81 15.60 -4.21
C HIS A 84 -8.60 14.28 -4.42
N GLU A 85 -9.72 14.32 -5.14
CA GLU A 85 -10.53 13.12 -5.45
C GLU A 85 -9.76 12.07 -6.26
N LEU A 86 -8.96 12.51 -7.24
CA LEU A 86 -8.12 11.62 -8.06
C LEU A 86 -6.93 11.08 -7.26
N ALA A 87 -6.36 11.90 -6.37
CA ALA A 87 -5.29 11.50 -5.47
C ALA A 87 -5.75 10.38 -4.52
N LEU A 88 -6.92 10.58 -3.90
CA LEU A 88 -7.54 9.61 -3.02
C LEU A 88 -7.92 8.33 -3.76
N GLY A 89 -8.47 8.45 -4.98
CA GLY A 89 -8.73 7.30 -5.85
C GLY A 89 -7.48 6.47 -6.16
N GLY A 90 -6.37 7.13 -6.52
CA GLY A 90 -5.09 6.46 -6.77
C GLY A 90 -4.57 5.71 -5.54
N ALA A 91 -4.63 6.35 -4.36
CA ALA A 91 -4.24 5.73 -3.11
C ALA A 91 -5.14 4.53 -2.74
N LEU A 92 -6.46 4.66 -2.86
CA LEU A 92 -7.41 3.59 -2.57
C LEU A 92 -7.27 2.40 -3.52
N VAL A 93 -6.98 2.62 -4.81
CA VAL A 93 -6.70 1.52 -5.75
C VAL A 93 -5.51 0.69 -5.28
N THR A 94 -4.45 1.36 -4.81
CA THR A 94 -3.25 0.67 -4.32
C THR A 94 -3.49 -0.08 -3.02
N LEU A 95 -4.11 0.57 -2.04
CA LEU A 95 -4.43 -0.04 -0.75
C LEU A 95 -5.44 -1.17 -0.90
N GLY A 96 -6.49 -0.99 -1.73
CA GLY A 96 -7.51 -1.98 -1.99
C GLY A 96 -6.97 -3.22 -2.72
N GLY A 97 -6.17 -3.02 -3.77
CA GLY A 97 -5.54 -4.14 -4.48
C GLY A 97 -4.54 -4.91 -3.61
N LEU A 98 -3.89 -4.22 -2.69
CA LEU A 98 -3.03 -4.81 -1.68
C LEU A 98 -3.78 -5.62 -0.62
N CYS A 99 -4.87 -5.07 -0.07
CA CYS A 99 -5.75 -5.79 0.83
C CYS A 99 -6.31 -7.06 0.19
N PHE A 100 -6.70 -6.98 -1.09
CA PHE A 100 -7.19 -8.13 -1.84
C PHE A 100 -6.12 -9.22 -1.96
N LYS A 101 -4.88 -8.86 -2.31
CA LYS A 101 -3.76 -9.81 -2.35
C LYS A 101 -3.57 -10.51 -0.99
N GLU A 102 -3.58 -9.77 0.11
CA GLU A 102 -3.36 -10.32 1.46
C GLU A 102 -4.51 -11.25 1.88
N TYR A 103 -5.76 -10.94 1.51
CA TYR A 103 -6.92 -11.79 1.77
C TYR A 103 -6.77 -13.19 1.15
N PHE A 104 -6.37 -13.29 -0.12
CA PHE A 104 -6.16 -14.58 -0.78
C PHE A 104 -5.02 -15.37 -0.14
N VAL A 105 -3.97 -14.68 0.31
CA VAL A 105 -2.85 -15.30 1.02
C VAL A 105 -3.31 -15.93 2.35
N PHE A 106 -4.20 -15.26 3.09
CA PHE A 106 -4.73 -15.82 4.34
C PHE A 106 -5.74 -16.94 4.11
N VAL A 107 -6.60 -16.83 3.09
CA VAL A 107 -7.60 -17.86 2.77
C VAL A 107 -6.97 -19.15 2.23
N CYS A 108 -5.94 -19.08 1.39
CA CYS A 108 -5.27 -20.27 0.86
C CYS A 108 -4.33 -20.96 1.88
N ARG A 109 -4.16 -20.42 3.09
CA ARG A 109 -3.27 -20.95 4.12
C ARG A 109 -4.00 -21.76 5.20
N TYR A 110 -5.33 -21.83 5.14
CA TYR A 110 -6.20 -22.68 5.95
C TYR A 110 -6.94 -23.67 5.06
#